data_AF-A0A955DNY9-F1
#
_entry.id   AF-A0A955DNY9-F1
#
_cell.length_a   1.000
_cell.length_b   1.000
_cell.length_c   1.000
_cell.angle_alpha   90.00
_cell.angle_beta   90.00
_cell.angle_gamma   90.00
#
_symmetry.space_group_name_H-M   'P 1'
#
loop_
_entity.id
_entity.type
_entity.pdbx_description
1 polymer ?
#
loop_
_entity_poly.entity_id
_entity_poly.type
_entity_poly.pdbx_seq_one_letter_code
_entity_poly.pdbx_strand_id
1 'polypeptide(L)'
;PAMVPFGHFSIDRRTLPGGVSNDERLATSLPVTVNIPAALELPSRCSLLLQCDADGREKAVQTLQNVALRILTALPPGKVRFTVIDPVGLGQSFAALMHLADYEEAQIIDKIWTETRHIEQRLVDLTEHMENVIQKYLRNEFETIDEYNEAANEIAEPYRFLIISDFPASFSDTAMRRLSSIASSGARCGVYTLVAHDVRASLPSGFDIGDLERNSLCLQFRNGRVIWDEEPARELPLVLEAPPSDEFATTLLHQLGKASIDASRVEVPFATIRPDDDDIWTSSTAQDVRVPLGRAGATKLQYMTLGRGTSQHVLIAGKTGSGKSTLLHAMITNLALMYSPDEVQFYLIDFKKGVEFKDYAAFQLPHADVIAPESDREFGLSVLERIDEELKRRGNLFRDVSVQDLPGFRAAQPDVAMPRILLVIDE
;
A
#
# COMPACT_ATOMS: atom_id res chain seq x y z
N PRO A 1 -6.10 -15.12 -7.54
CA PRO A 1 -6.11 -15.88 -6.26
C PRO A 1 -4.76 -16.57 -5.99
N ALA A 2 -4.02 -16.04 -5.03
CA ALA A 2 -2.84 -16.71 -4.51
C ALA A 2 -3.30 -17.77 -3.49
N MET A 3 -2.98 -19.04 -3.74
CA MET A 3 -3.11 -20.07 -2.72
C MET A 3 -1.83 -20.13 -1.90
N VAL A 4 -1.95 -20.19 -0.58
CA VAL A 4 -0.82 -20.33 0.35
C VAL A 4 -0.86 -21.74 0.93
N PRO A 5 -0.17 -22.72 0.31
CA PRO A 5 -0.15 -24.10 0.81
C PRO A 5 0.62 -24.18 2.13
N PHE A 6 0.08 -24.94 3.07
CA PHE A 6 0.71 -25.19 4.38
C PHE A 6 0.78 -26.68 4.74
N GLY A 7 0.24 -27.54 3.88
CA GLY A 7 0.23 -28.98 4.06
C GLY A 7 -0.48 -29.70 2.93
N HIS A 8 -0.85 -30.95 3.15
CA HIS A 8 -1.67 -31.74 2.23
C HIS A 8 -2.52 -32.77 2.97
N PHE A 9 -3.69 -33.08 2.39
CA PHE A 9 -4.48 -34.24 2.76
C PHE A 9 -3.96 -35.47 2.02
N SER A 10 -3.68 -36.55 2.74
CA SER A 10 -3.17 -37.79 2.14
C SER A 10 -4.29 -38.83 2.02
N ILE A 11 -4.89 -38.93 0.84
CA ILE A 11 -6.07 -39.76 0.62
C ILE A 11 -5.67 -41.12 0.04
N ASP A 12 -5.94 -42.20 0.76
CA ASP A 12 -5.85 -43.56 0.22
C ASP A 12 -7.12 -43.89 -0.56
N ARG A 13 -7.01 -44.07 -1.87
CA ARG A 13 -8.17 -44.37 -2.72
C ARG A 13 -8.86 -45.68 -2.38
N ARG A 14 -8.22 -46.60 -1.67
CA ARG A 14 -8.82 -47.87 -1.21
C ARG A 14 -9.82 -47.65 -0.08
N THR A 15 -9.72 -46.56 0.67
CA THR A 15 -10.66 -46.23 1.74
C THR A 15 -11.92 -45.55 1.21
N LEU A 16 -11.92 -45.11 -0.04
CA LEU A 16 -13.06 -44.50 -0.70
C LEU A 16 -13.96 -45.57 -1.37
N PRO A 17 -15.29 -45.52 -1.20
CA PRO A 17 -16.21 -46.39 -1.91
C PRO A 17 -16.03 -46.28 -3.43
N GLY A 18 -15.59 -47.37 -4.07
CA GLY A 18 -15.31 -47.40 -5.52
C GLY A 18 -14.05 -46.62 -5.95
N GLY A 19 -13.20 -46.18 -5.04
CA GLY A 19 -11.99 -45.40 -5.36
C GLY A 19 -10.90 -46.17 -6.11
N VAL A 20 -10.95 -47.51 -6.05
CA VAL A 20 -10.15 -48.43 -6.86
C VAL A 20 -11.08 -49.46 -7.49
N SER A 21 -11.03 -49.62 -8.82
CA SER A 21 -11.81 -50.62 -9.54
C SER A 21 -11.23 -52.02 -9.34
N ASN A 22 -12.10 -52.99 -9.08
CA ASN A 22 -11.76 -54.42 -9.08
C ASN A 22 -11.82 -55.05 -10.49
N ASP A 23 -12.36 -54.33 -11.48
CA ASP A 23 -12.34 -54.75 -12.89
C ASP A 23 -11.01 -54.34 -13.54
N GLU A 24 -10.24 -55.32 -14.01
CA GLU A 24 -8.93 -55.13 -14.65
C GLU A 24 -9.01 -54.21 -15.89
N ARG A 25 -10.15 -54.16 -16.58
CA ARG A 25 -10.35 -53.28 -17.75
C ARG A 25 -10.44 -51.80 -17.36
N LEU A 26 -10.76 -51.53 -16.10
CA LEU A 26 -10.87 -50.19 -15.52
C LEU A 26 -9.70 -49.89 -14.56
N ALA A 27 -8.66 -50.72 -14.55
CA ALA A 27 -7.47 -50.51 -13.74
C ALA A 27 -6.74 -49.24 -14.19
N THR A 28 -6.43 -48.35 -13.25
CA THR A 28 -5.76 -47.07 -13.51
C THR A 28 -4.29 -47.17 -13.15
N SER A 29 -3.41 -46.48 -13.88
CA SER A 29 -2.00 -46.27 -13.46
C SER A 29 -1.82 -45.18 -12.41
N LEU A 30 -2.91 -44.55 -11.96
CA LEU A 30 -2.86 -43.50 -10.95
C LEU A 30 -2.36 -44.07 -9.60
N PRO A 31 -1.59 -43.29 -8.82
CA PRO A 31 -1.16 -43.69 -7.49
C PRO A 31 -2.33 -44.11 -6.60
N VAL A 32 -2.06 -45.04 -5.68
CA VAL A 32 -3.02 -45.49 -4.66
C VAL A 32 -3.31 -44.37 -3.66
N THR A 33 -2.28 -43.60 -3.30
CA THR A 33 -2.39 -42.44 -2.44
C THR A 33 -2.32 -41.17 -3.27
N VAL A 34 -3.28 -40.26 -3.06
CA VAL A 34 -3.35 -38.95 -3.70
C VAL A 34 -3.18 -37.88 -2.63
N ASN A 35 -2.26 -36.94 -2.87
CA ASN A 35 -2.06 -35.80 -1.99
C ASN A 35 -2.78 -34.58 -2.56
N ILE A 36 -3.70 -34.00 -1.79
CA ILE A 36 -4.41 -32.77 -2.14
C ILE A 36 -3.85 -31.63 -1.28
N PRO A 37 -3.42 -30.50 -1.87
CA PRO A 37 -2.91 -29.38 -1.08
C PRO A 37 -3.92 -28.87 -0.04
N ALA A 38 -3.46 -28.67 1.18
CA ALA A 38 -4.15 -27.90 2.20
C ALA A 38 -3.57 -26.48 2.16
N ALA A 39 -4.42 -25.50 1.85
CA ALA A 39 -3.99 -24.14 1.57
C ALA A 39 -4.94 -23.10 2.17
N LEU A 40 -4.39 -21.92 2.46
CA LEU A 40 -5.16 -20.71 2.66
C LEU A 40 -5.48 -20.09 1.29
N GLU A 41 -6.64 -19.45 1.18
CA GLU A 41 -7.10 -18.83 -0.06
C GLU A 41 -7.13 -17.30 0.11
N LEU A 42 -6.34 -16.58 -0.68
CA LEU A 42 -6.44 -15.12 -0.74
C LEU A 42 -7.40 -14.68 -1.84
N PRO A 43 -8.34 -13.75 -1.55
CA PRO A 43 -8.50 -13.03 -0.27
C PRO A 43 -9.55 -13.63 0.69
N SER A 44 -10.33 -14.59 0.22
CA SER A 44 -11.55 -15.08 0.86
C SER A 44 -11.33 -15.75 2.21
N ARG A 45 -10.21 -16.45 2.38
CA ARG A 45 -9.97 -17.36 3.51
C ARG A 45 -8.48 -17.47 3.85
N CYS A 46 -7.89 -16.37 4.30
CA CYS A 46 -6.48 -16.30 4.68
C CYS A 46 -6.21 -16.17 6.19
N SER A 47 -7.23 -16.04 7.02
CA SER A 47 -7.08 -16.13 8.47
C SER A 47 -7.01 -17.59 8.93
N LEU A 48 -6.13 -17.88 9.89
CA LEU A 48 -5.83 -19.21 10.41
C LEU A 48 -5.88 -19.17 11.95
N LEU A 49 -6.63 -20.10 12.53
CA LEU A 49 -6.69 -20.36 13.96
C LEU A 49 -6.19 -21.77 14.25
N LEU A 50 -5.10 -21.86 15.00
CA LEU A 50 -4.49 -23.10 15.45
C LEU A 50 -4.82 -23.30 16.93
N GLN A 51 -5.71 -24.23 17.25
CA GLN A 51 -6.05 -24.58 18.62
C GLN A 51 -5.15 -25.71 19.09
N CYS A 52 -4.28 -25.45 20.06
CA CYS A 52 -3.30 -26.41 20.53
C CYS A 52 -3.32 -26.60 22.05
N ASP A 53 -3.05 -27.84 22.46
CA ASP A 53 -2.65 -28.19 23.82
C ASP A 53 -1.12 -28.06 23.99
N ALA A 54 -0.60 -28.60 25.10
CA ALA A 54 0.84 -28.58 25.40
C ALA A 54 1.69 -29.20 24.29
N ASP A 55 1.23 -30.34 23.76
CA ASP A 55 1.98 -31.18 22.83
C ASP A 55 1.87 -30.64 21.39
N GLY A 56 0.77 -29.95 21.09
CA GLY A 56 0.52 -29.28 19.81
C GLY A 56 1.21 -27.93 19.64
N ARG A 57 1.61 -27.27 20.74
CA ARG A 57 2.14 -25.89 20.72
C ARG A 57 3.30 -25.71 19.75
N GLU A 58 4.31 -26.57 19.81
CA GLU A 58 5.50 -26.47 18.96
C GLU A 58 5.13 -26.57 17.47
N LYS A 59 4.28 -27.55 17.13
CA LYS A 59 3.78 -27.73 15.75
C LYS A 59 2.95 -26.53 15.29
N ALA A 60 2.14 -25.94 16.16
CA ALA A 60 1.35 -24.76 15.83
C ALA A 60 2.26 -23.57 15.48
N VAL A 61 3.29 -23.31 16.29
CA VAL A 61 4.27 -22.25 16.02
C VAL A 61 5.04 -22.51 14.71
N GLN A 62 5.51 -23.74 14.48
CA GLN A 62 6.17 -24.12 13.22
C GLN A 62 5.25 -23.94 12.00
N THR A 63 3.95 -24.20 12.16
CA THR A 63 2.95 -23.98 11.12
C THR A 63 2.80 -22.49 10.82
N LEU A 64 2.72 -21.62 11.85
CA LEU A 64 2.67 -20.16 11.66
C LEU A 64 3.93 -19.64 10.93
N GLN A 65 5.12 -20.12 11.32
CA GLN A 65 6.38 -19.77 10.66
C GLN A 65 6.35 -20.16 9.16
N ASN A 66 5.98 -21.41 8.86
CA ASN A 66 5.91 -21.89 7.48
C ASN A 66 4.87 -21.11 6.66
N VAL A 67 3.69 -20.86 7.21
CA VAL A 67 2.64 -20.04 6.57
C VAL A 67 3.15 -18.63 6.30
N ALA A 68 3.86 -17.99 7.23
CA ALA A 68 4.43 -16.65 7.01
C ALA A 68 5.44 -16.63 5.85
N LEU A 69 6.33 -17.64 5.76
CA LEU A 69 7.27 -17.78 4.64
C LEU A 69 6.55 -18.06 3.31
N ARG A 70 5.49 -18.86 3.35
CA ARG A 70 4.64 -19.16 2.18
C ARG A 70 3.88 -17.91 1.70
N ILE A 71 3.39 -17.07 2.62
CA ILE A 71 2.75 -15.79 2.27
C ILE A 71 3.74 -14.87 1.55
N LEU A 72 4.95 -14.74 2.08
CA LEU A 72 6.00 -13.91 1.48
C LEU A 72 6.42 -14.37 0.08
N THR A 73 6.28 -15.66 -0.21
CA THR A 73 6.65 -16.25 -1.51
C THR A 73 5.47 -16.39 -2.48
N ALA A 74 4.24 -16.36 -1.98
CA ALA A 74 3.02 -16.42 -2.78
C ALA A 74 2.54 -15.03 -3.23
N LEU A 75 2.90 -13.97 -2.51
CA LEU A 75 2.54 -12.58 -2.82
C LEU A 75 3.72 -11.80 -3.39
N PRO A 76 3.46 -10.77 -4.22
CA PRO A 76 4.53 -9.92 -4.74
C PRO A 76 5.34 -9.26 -3.60
N PRO A 77 6.67 -9.10 -3.77
CA PRO A 77 7.50 -8.35 -2.83
C PRO A 77 6.93 -6.95 -2.54
N GLY A 78 7.06 -6.47 -1.31
CA GLY A 78 6.50 -5.17 -0.89
C GLY A 78 4.98 -5.11 -0.69
N LYS A 79 4.23 -6.19 -0.99
CA LYS A 79 2.76 -6.26 -0.77
C LYS A 79 2.34 -6.97 0.52
N VAL A 80 3.29 -7.24 1.42
CA VAL A 80 3.06 -7.94 2.69
C VAL A 80 3.64 -7.14 3.84
N ARG A 81 2.85 -6.99 4.92
CA ARG A 81 3.30 -6.45 6.21
C ARG A 81 2.90 -7.39 7.33
N PHE A 82 3.82 -7.68 8.23
CA PHE A 82 3.62 -8.49 9.42
C PHE A 82 3.56 -7.64 10.69
N THR A 83 2.61 -7.97 11.55
CA THR A 83 2.63 -7.61 12.96
C THR A 83 2.74 -8.90 13.75
N VAL A 84 3.89 -9.12 14.39
CA VAL A 84 4.17 -10.39 15.09
C VAL A 84 4.13 -10.17 16.60
N ILE A 85 3.35 -11.00 17.28
CA ILE A 85 3.18 -11.00 18.73
C ILE A 85 3.63 -12.36 19.27
N ASP A 86 4.66 -12.37 20.11
CA ASP A 86 5.23 -13.59 20.72
C ASP A 86 5.54 -13.38 22.22
N PRO A 87 4.50 -13.30 23.07
CA PRO A 87 4.64 -12.92 24.47
C PRO A 87 5.38 -13.96 25.31
N VAL A 88 5.30 -15.25 24.97
CA VAL A 88 5.91 -16.34 25.74
C VAL A 88 7.28 -16.74 25.18
N GLY A 89 7.43 -16.83 23.85
CA GLY A 89 8.71 -17.14 23.21
C GLY A 89 9.72 -15.99 23.21
N LEU A 90 9.31 -14.80 23.70
CA LEU A 90 10.12 -13.58 23.75
C LEU A 90 10.72 -13.19 22.39
N GLY A 91 10.05 -13.57 21.30
CA GLY A 91 10.47 -13.31 19.92
C GLY A 91 11.41 -14.34 19.31
N GLN A 92 11.82 -15.37 20.06
CA GLN A 92 12.66 -16.44 19.50
C GLN A 92 11.93 -17.22 18.41
N SER A 93 10.62 -17.38 18.56
CA SER A 93 9.77 -18.14 17.63
C SER A 93 9.75 -17.53 16.22
N PHE A 94 10.08 -16.26 16.04
CA PHE A 94 10.03 -15.61 14.74
C PHE A 94 11.31 -14.84 14.43
N ALA A 95 12.41 -15.17 15.11
CA ALA A 95 13.69 -14.45 14.99
C ALA A 95 14.20 -14.39 13.55
N ALA A 96 14.01 -15.45 12.75
CA ALA A 96 14.39 -15.45 11.34
C ALA A 96 13.73 -14.30 10.55
N LEU A 97 12.44 -14.01 10.81
CA LEU A 97 11.72 -12.93 10.12
C LEU A 97 12.35 -11.55 10.36
N MET A 98 13.12 -11.37 11.45
CA MET A 98 13.78 -10.10 11.75
C MET A 98 14.86 -9.73 10.73
N HIS A 99 15.36 -10.67 9.91
CA HIS A 99 16.21 -10.34 8.77
C HIS A 99 15.52 -9.41 7.75
N LEU A 100 14.18 -9.36 7.74
CA LEU A 100 13.43 -8.42 6.91
C LEU A 100 13.37 -7.01 7.52
N ALA A 101 13.61 -6.85 8.82
CA ALA A 101 13.64 -5.54 9.47
C ALA A 101 14.86 -4.70 9.05
N ASP A 102 15.93 -5.36 8.58
CA ASP A 102 17.10 -4.69 7.99
C ASP A 102 16.76 -3.90 6.71
N TYR A 103 15.58 -4.15 6.12
CA TYR A 103 15.07 -3.50 4.91
C TYR A 103 13.94 -2.53 5.26
N GLU A 104 14.23 -1.52 6.11
CA GLU A 104 13.24 -0.57 6.66
C GLU A 104 12.34 0.09 5.60
N GLU A 105 12.87 0.35 4.40
CA GLU A 105 12.14 0.96 3.28
C GLU A 105 10.93 0.11 2.83
N ALA A 106 10.99 -1.22 3.00
CA ALA A 106 9.91 -2.13 2.63
C ALA A 106 8.82 -2.24 3.72
N GLN A 107 9.11 -1.84 4.97
CA GLN A 107 8.18 -1.86 6.11
C GLN A 107 7.45 -3.21 6.29
N ILE A 108 8.15 -4.32 6.03
CA ILE A 108 7.56 -5.67 6.09
C ILE A 108 7.36 -6.09 7.55
N ILE A 109 8.36 -5.89 8.40
CA ILE A 109 8.28 -6.17 9.84
C ILE A 109 9.24 -5.24 10.56
N ASP A 110 8.76 -4.61 11.63
CA ASP A 110 9.59 -3.69 12.43
C ASP A 110 10.17 -4.39 13.66
N LYS A 111 9.31 -5.12 14.39
CA LYS A 111 9.64 -5.73 15.67
C LYS A 111 8.66 -6.85 16.02
N ILE A 112 9.12 -7.79 16.85
CA ILE A 112 8.26 -8.77 17.52
C ILE A 112 7.84 -8.23 18.90
N TRP A 113 6.54 -8.19 19.13
CA TRP A 113 5.94 -7.57 20.32
C TRP A 113 5.62 -8.60 21.40
N THR A 114 6.04 -8.32 22.63
CA THR A 114 5.93 -9.26 23.75
C THR A 114 5.15 -8.69 24.94
N GLU A 115 5.19 -7.36 25.11
CA GLU A 115 4.59 -6.66 26.23
C GLU A 115 3.14 -6.23 25.94
N THR A 116 2.25 -6.39 26.93
CA THR A 116 0.82 -6.05 26.85
C THR A 116 0.53 -4.67 26.29
N ARG A 117 1.24 -3.63 26.76
CA ARG A 117 1.02 -2.24 26.31
C ARG A 117 1.31 -2.08 24.82
N HIS A 118 2.37 -2.72 24.33
CA HIS A 118 2.75 -2.64 22.92
C HIS A 118 1.80 -3.46 22.04
N ILE A 119 1.40 -4.64 22.51
CA ILE A 119 0.38 -5.47 21.85
C ILE A 119 -0.90 -4.67 21.65
N GLU A 120 -1.41 -4.03 22.71
CA GLU A 120 -2.63 -3.21 22.63
C GLU A 120 -2.48 -2.08 21.60
N GLN A 121 -1.34 -1.37 21.61
CA GLN A 121 -1.07 -0.33 20.61
C GLN A 121 -1.03 -0.88 19.18
N ARG A 122 -0.43 -2.04 18.93
CA ARG A 122 -0.41 -2.61 17.57
C ARG A 122 -1.81 -2.97 17.07
N LEU A 123 -2.69 -3.43 17.95
CA LEU A 123 -4.09 -3.70 17.61
C LEU A 123 -4.88 -2.40 17.37
N VAL A 124 -4.55 -1.31 18.08
CA VAL A 124 -5.08 0.03 17.80
C VAL A 124 -4.68 0.44 16.38
N ASP A 125 -3.39 0.41 16.05
CA ASP A 125 -2.88 0.80 14.73
C ASP A 125 -3.53 0.00 13.59
N LEU A 126 -3.75 -1.30 13.78
CA LEU A 126 -4.46 -2.14 12.80
C LEU A 126 -5.93 -1.75 12.65
N THR A 127 -6.61 -1.44 13.77
CA THR A 127 -8.01 -0.98 13.72
C THR A 127 -8.13 0.37 13.01
N GLU A 128 -7.24 1.32 13.31
CA GLU A 128 -7.20 2.63 12.65
C GLU A 128 -6.88 2.50 11.16
N HIS A 129 -6.03 1.55 10.78
CA HIS A 129 -5.81 1.24 9.37
C HIS A 129 -7.08 0.72 8.69
N MET A 130 -7.80 -0.22 9.31
CA MET A 130 -9.08 -0.71 8.78
C MET A 130 -10.09 0.43 8.60
N GLU A 131 -10.19 1.34 9.58
CA GLU A 131 -11.05 2.52 9.47
C GLU A 131 -10.65 3.42 8.29
N ASN A 132 -9.36 3.66 8.10
CA ASN A 132 -8.85 4.41 6.95
C ASN A 132 -9.18 3.73 5.62
N VAL A 133 -8.99 2.42 5.51
CA VAL A 133 -9.32 1.65 4.31
C VAL A 133 -10.80 1.78 3.97
N ILE A 134 -11.69 1.58 4.95
CA ILE A 134 -13.14 1.67 4.76
C ILE A 134 -13.55 3.08 4.31
N GLN A 135 -13.04 4.12 4.99
CA GLN A 135 -13.47 5.50 4.76
C GLN A 135 -12.82 6.19 3.55
N LYS A 136 -11.58 5.80 3.18
CA LYS A 136 -10.83 6.44 2.11
C LYS A 136 -10.80 5.64 0.82
N TYR A 137 -10.65 4.32 0.91
CA TYR A 137 -10.44 3.47 -0.26
C TYR A 137 -11.73 2.78 -0.70
N LEU A 138 -12.44 2.12 0.22
CA LEU A 138 -13.64 1.36 -0.14
C LEU A 138 -14.82 2.27 -0.48
N ARG A 139 -15.16 3.28 0.35
CA ARG A 139 -16.16 4.35 0.08
C ARG A 139 -17.50 3.92 -0.55
N ASN A 140 -17.92 2.68 -0.35
CA ASN A 140 -19.02 2.03 -1.09
C ASN A 140 -18.83 1.97 -2.63
N GLU A 141 -17.62 2.27 -3.12
CA GLU A 141 -17.17 2.07 -4.50
C GLU A 141 -16.63 0.64 -4.68
N PHE A 142 -15.96 0.10 -3.66
CA PHE A 142 -15.41 -1.26 -3.63
C PHE A 142 -15.94 -2.04 -2.42
N GLU A 143 -16.27 -3.31 -2.60
CA GLU A 143 -16.67 -4.19 -1.51
C GLU A 143 -15.46 -4.58 -0.66
N THR A 144 -14.31 -4.86 -1.27
CA THR A 144 -13.10 -5.34 -0.58
C THR A 144 -11.85 -4.57 -1.01
N ILE A 145 -10.78 -4.64 -0.20
CA ILE A 145 -9.49 -4.04 -0.58
C ILE A 145 -8.91 -4.71 -1.84
N ASP A 146 -9.27 -5.95 -2.11
CA ASP A 146 -8.81 -6.70 -3.29
C ASP A 146 -9.32 -6.07 -4.57
N GLU A 147 -10.62 -5.77 -4.63
CA GLU A 147 -11.22 -5.04 -5.76
C GLU A 147 -10.59 -3.65 -5.93
N TYR A 148 -10.34 -2.97 -4.81
CA TYR A 148 -9.61 -1.69 -4.83
C TYR A 148 -8.19 -1.86 -5.39
N ASN A 149 -7.46 -2.89 -4.97
CA ASN A 149 -6.09 -3.15 -5.39
C ASN A 149 -5.99 -3.52 -6.87
N GLU A 150 -6.95 -4.30 -7.39
CA GLU A 150 -7.07 -4.58 -8.82
C GLU A 150 -7.27 -3.29 -9.63
N ALA A 151 -8.06 -2.34 -9.13
CA ALA A 151 -8.25 -1.03 -9.76
C ALA A 151 -7.07 -0.06 -9.57
N ALA A 152 -6.38 -0.13 -8.43
CA ALA A 152 -5.29 0.77 -8.06
C ALA A 152 -3.96 0.42 -8.75
N ASN A 153 -3.77 -0.83 -9.16
CA ASN A 153 -2.58 -1.36 -9.84
C ASN A 153 -1.28 -1.02 -9.08
N GLU A 154 -0.50 -0.04 -9.56
CA GLU A 154 0.79 0.37 -8.97
C GLU A 154 0.65 0.89 -7.52
N ILE A 155 -0.51 1.45 -7.17
CA ILE A 155 -0.80 2.04 -5.86
C ILE A 155 -1.63 1.07 -4.99
N ALA A 156 -1.61 -0.23 -5.30
CA ALA A 156 -2.27 -1.23 -4.49
C ALA A 156 -1.71 -1.24 -3.04
N GLU A 157 -2.61 -1.27 -2.08
CA GLU A 157 -2.29 -1.33 -0.65
C GLU A 157 -1.77 -2.73 -0.28
N PRO A 158 -0.71 -2.82 0.56
CA PRO A 158 -0.17 -4.09 1.01
C PRO A 158 -1.11 -4.79 2.00
N TYR A 159 -1.16 -6.11 1.92
CA TYR A 159 -1.87 -6.94 2.89
C TYR A 159 -1.16 -6.96 4.23
N ARG A 160 -1.92 -7.01 5.32
CA ARG A 160 -1.42 -7.04 6.68
C ARG A 160 -1.76 -8.36 7.36
N PHE A 161 -0.76 -9.00 7.94
CA PHE A 161 -0.92 -10.26 8.64
C PHE A 161 -0.53 -10.08 10.11
N LEU A 162 -1.51 -10.29 10.99
CA LEU A 162 -1.33 -10.30 12.43
C LEU A 162 -1.02 -11.72 12.88
N ILE A 163 0.24 -11.97 13.22
CA ILE A 163 0.71 -13.27 13.73
C ILE A 163 0.73 -13.22 15.25
N ILE A 164 0.05 -14.15 15.91
CA ILE A 164 -0.01 -14.25 17.37
C ILE A 164 0.37 -15.68 17.76
N SER A 165 1.50 -15.86 18.45
CA SER A 165 1.78 -17.09 19.19
C SER A 165 1.27 -17.01 20.62
N ASP A 166 0.98 -18.17 21.19
CA ASP A 166 0.66 -18.33 22.62
C ASP A 166 -0.53 -17.46 23.10
N PHE A 167 -1.52 -17.24 22.23
CA PHE A 167 -2.75 -16.57 22.61
C PHE A 167 -3.47 -17.37 23.70
N PRO A 168 -4.01 -16.74 24.78
CA PRO A 168 -4.23 -15.32 25.02
C PRO A 168 -3.17 -14.61 25.90
N ALA A 169 -1.95 -15.14 26.01
CA ALA A 169 -0.94 -14.58 26.90
C ALA A 169 -0.64 -13.09 26.62
N SER A 170 -0.55 -12.26 27.68
CA SER A 170 -0.31 -10.82 27.61
C SER A 170 -1.39 -9.97 26.93
N PHE A 171 -2.58 -10.50 26.63
CA PHE A 171 -3.70 -9.71 26.09
C PHE A 171 -4.56 -9.08 27.21
N SER A 172 -4.83 -7.78 27.09
CA SER A 172 -5.80 -7.05 27.92
C SER A 172 -7.23 -7.20 27.39
N ASP A 173 -8.25 -6.94 28.20
CA ASP A 173 -9.66 -6.96 27.75
C ASP A 173 -9.93 -6.01 26.56
N THR A 174 -9.19 -4.90 26.48
CA THR A 174 -9.26 -3.98 25.35
C THR A 174 -8.61 -4.59 24.11
N ALA A 175 -7.45 -5.23 24.26
CA ALA A 175 -6.79 -5.95 23.16
C ALA A 175 -7.69 -7.06 22.60
N MET A 176 -8.36 -7.83 23.47
CA MET A 176 -9.29 -8.90 23.07
C MET A 176 -10.44 -8.38 22.20
N ARG A 177 -11.10 -7.28 22.61
CA ARG A 177 -12.18 -6.67 21.82
C ARG A 177 -11.72 -6.18 20.45
N ARG A 178 -10.50 -5.62 20.37
CA ARG A 178 -9.91 -5.21 19.09
C ARG A 178 -9.59 -6.41 18.21
N LEU A 179 -9.07 -7.49 18.79
CA LEU A 179 -8.81 -8.73 18.04
C LEU A 179 -10.10 -9.30 17.43
N SER A 180 -11.23 -9.33 18.16
CA SER A 180 -12.53 -9.74 17.59
C SER A 180 -12.97 -8.86 16.41
N SER A 181 -12.78 -7.55 16.52
CA SER A 181 -13.08 -6.61 15.42
C SER A 181 -12.20 -6.87 14.19
N ILE A 182 -10.90 -7.08 14.41
CA ILE A 182 -9.95 -7.43 13.35
C ILE A 182 -10.31 -8.77 12.71
N ALA A 183 -10.66 -9.78 13.49
CA ALA A 183 -11.05 -11.09 12.96
C ALA A 183 -12.31 -11.01 12.08
N SER A 184 -13.33 -10.30 12.53
CA SER A 184 -14.62 -10.21 11.84
C SER A 184 -14.63 -9.32 10.60
N SER A 185 -13.90 -8.19 10.63
CA SER A 185 -13.95 -7.18 9.57
C SER A 185 -12.62 -6.96 8.86
N GLY A 186 -11.54 -7.59 9.34
CA GLY A 186 -10.18 -7.38 8.83
C GLY A 186 -9.99 -7.86 7.40
N ALA A 187 -10.54 -9.03 7.04
CA ALA A 187 -10.35 -9.62 5.71
C ALA A 187 -10.79 -8.67 4.58
N ARG A 188 -11.92 -7.98 4.77
CA ARG A 188 -12.43 -6.94 3.84
C ARG A 188 -11.43 -5.79 3.63
N CYS A 189 -10.63 -5.51 4.64
CA CYS A 189 -9.61 -4.45 4.65
C CYS A 189 -8.20 -4.98 4.34
N GLY A 190 -8.04 -6.26 3.97
CA GLY A 190 -6.74 -6.90 3.73
C GLY A 190 -5.94 -7.18 4.99
N VAL A 191 -6.61 -7.25 6.15
CA VAL A 191 -6.00 -7.59 7.44
C VAL A 191 -6.41 -9.01 7.83
N TYR A 192 -5.44 -9.92 7.93
CA TYR A 192 -5.68 -11.33 8.25
C TYR A 192 -5.03 -11.72 9.57
N THR A 193 -5.62 -12.70 10.27
CA THR A 193 -5.14 -13.16 11.58
C THR A 193 -4.58 -14.57 11.50
N LEU A 194 -3.36 -14.78 11.96
CA LEU A 194 -2.70 -16.09 12.07
C LEU A 194 -2.40 -16.36 13.55
N VAL A 195 -3.25 -17.13 14.21
CA VAL A 195 -3.29 -17.23 15.68
C VAL A 195 -3.04 -18.65 16.15
N ALA A 196 -2.09 -18.84 17.05
CA ALA A 196 -1.95 -20.06 17.85
C ALA A 196 -2.53 -19.84 19.24
N HIS A 197 -3.64 -20.53 19.54
CA HIS A 197 -4.39 -20.48 20.78
C HIS A 197 -4.05 -21.67 21.67
N ASP A 198 -3.51 -21.41 22.86
CA ASP A 198 -3.37 -22.42 23.91
C ASP A 198 -4.71 -22.64 24.61
N VAL A 199 -5.38 -23.75 24.29
CA VAL A 199 -6.74 -24.07 24.79
C VAL A 199 -6.79 -24.32 26.30
N ARG A 200 -5.63 -24.44 26.95
CA ARG A 200 -5.53 -24.63 28.41
C ARG A 200 -5.55 -23.29 29.15
N ALA A 201 -5.22 -22.20 28.47
CA ALA A 201 -5.22 -20.87 29.05
C ALA A 201 -6.66 -20.36 29.22
N SER A 202 -6.92 -19.67 30.33
CA SER A 202 -8.23 -19.06 30.55
C SER A 202 -8.37 -17.80 29.71
N LEU A 203 -9.41 -17.75 28.89
CA LEU A 203 -9.78 -16.54 28.16
C LEU A 203 -10.33 -15.48 29.14
N PRO A 204 -10.03 -14.19 28.93
CA PRO A 204 -10.64 -13.12 29.70
C PRO A 204 -12.16 -13.11 29.62
N SER A 205 -12.81 -12.63 30.68
CA SER A 205 -14.27 -12.63 30.79
C SER A 205 -14.93 -11.83 29.66
N GLY A 206 -15.87 -12.45 28.95
CA GLY A 206 -16.65 -11.80 27.89
C GLY A 206 -16.04 -11.86 26.49
N PHE A 207 -14.89 -12.51 26.31
CA PHE A 207 -14.37 -12.82 24.98
C PHE A 207 -15.01 -14.12 24.44
N ASP A 208 -15.65 -14.04 23.28
CA ASP A 208 -16.15 -15.21 22.54
C ASP A 208 -15.07 -15.69 21.56
N ILE A 209 -14.48 -16.86 21.84
CA ILE A 209 -13.53 -17.50 20.90
C ILE A 209 -14.20 -17.81 19.56
N GLY A 210 -15.53 -17.96 19.54
CA GLY A 210 -16.32 -18.21 18.35
C GLY A 210 -16.18 -17.10 17.29
N ASP A 211 -15.84 -15.87 17.68
CA ASP A 211 -15.55 -14.80 16.71
C ASP A 211 -14.31 -15.12 15.88
N LEU A 212 -13.27 -15.71 16.48
CA LEU A 212 -12.08 -16.15 15.74
C LEU A 212 -12.38 -17.39 14.91
N GLU A 213 -13.15 -18.34 15.47
CA GLU A 213 -13.48 -19.60 14.80
C GLU A 213 -14.31 -19.38 13.53
N ARG A 214 -15.32 -18.49 13.58
CA ARG A 214 -16.19 -18.19 12.42
C ARG A 214 -15.47 -17.49 11.27
N ASN A 215 -14.39 -16.76 11.57
CA ASN A 215 -13.70 -15.92 10.59
C ASN A 215 -12.30 -16.45 10.22
N SER A 216 -11.95 -17.67 10.67
CA SER A 216 -10.65 -18.28 10.39
C SER A 216 -10.81 -19.74 9.98
N LEU A 217 -9.87 -20.21 9.17
CA LEU A 217 -9.66 -21.64 9.00
C LEU A 217 -9.18 -22.21 10.33
N CYS A 218 -9.89 -23.21 10.87
CA CYS A 218 -9.61 -23.77 12.19
C CYS A 218 -8.89 -25.12 12.09
N LEU A 219 -7.70 -25.22 12.68
CA LEU A 219 -6.99 -26.47 12.87
C LEU A 219 -6.89 -26.79 14.37
N GLN A 220 -7.23 -28.02 14.75
CA GLN A 220 -7.13 -28.49 16.12
C GLN A 220 -6.01 -29.52 16.27
N PHE A 221 -5.11 -29.28 17.20
CA PHE A 221 -4.09 -30.24 17.63
C PHE A 221 -4.62 -31.00 18.83
N ARG A 222 -4.88 -32.31 18.66
CA ARG A 222 -5.34 -33.19 19.74
C ARG A 222 -4.62 -34.53 19.65
N ASN A 223 -4.06 -34.99 20.77
CA ASN A 223 -3.43 -36.32 20.88
C ASN A 223 -2.37 -36.58 19.78
N GLY A 224 -1.57 -35.56 19.46
CA GLY A 224 -0.51 -35.64 18.43
C GLY A 224 -0.98 -35.60 16.97
N ARG A 225 -2.30 -35.53 16.71
CA ARG A 225 -2.89 -35.36 15.37
C ARG A 225 -3.37 -33.93 15.15
N VAL A 226 -3.38 -33.50 13.89
CA VAL A 226 -4.00 -32.25 13.45
C VAL A 226 -5.31 -32.58 12.75
N ILE A 227 -6.36 -31.82 13.06
CA ILE A 227 -7.70 -31.99 12.50
C ILE A 227 -8.11 -30.66 11.88
N TRP A 228 -8.58 -30.70 10.63
CA TRP A 228 -9.24 -29.56 10.00
C TRP A 228 -10.70 -29.51 10.45
N ASP A 229 -11.14 -28.43 11.09
CA ASP A 229 -12.43 -28.40 11.79
C ASP A 229 -13.64 -28.08 10.89
N GLU A 230 -13.70 -28.69 9.70
CA GLU A 230 -14.80 -28.52 8.76
C GLU A 230 -15.03 -29.79 7.95
N GLU A 231 -16.29 -30.09 7.67
CA GLU A 231 -16.66 -31.18 6.77
C GLU A 231 -16.52 -30.77 5.30
N PRO A 232 -16.06 -31.66 4.41
CA PRO A 232 -15.69 -33.07 4.65
C PRO A 232 -14.22 -33.26 5.05
N ALA A 233 -13.44 -32.19 5.19
CA ALA A 233 -11.99 -32.25 5.44
C ALA A 233 -11.61 -32.84 6.81
N ARG A 234 -12.52 -32.79 7.78
CA ARG A 234 -12.33 -33.31 9.15
C ARG A 234 -11.98 -34.80 9.19
N GLU A 235 -12.52 -35.58 8.27
CA GLU A 235 -12.27 -37.02 8.18
C GLU A 235 -10.97 -37.37 7.44
N LEU A 236 -10.37 -36.40 6.75
CA LEU A 236 -9.18 -36.62 5.93
C LEU A 236 -7.89 -36.43 6.75
N PRO A 237 -6.89 -37.31 6.59
CA PRO A 237 -5.64 -37.17 7.30
C PRO A 237 -4.83 -35.99 6.73
N LEU A 238 -4.73 -34.93 7.52
CA LEU A 238 -3.94 -33.74 7.20
C LEU A 238 -2.48 -33.92 7.67
N VAL A 239 -1.55 -33.67 6.75
CA VAL A 239 -0.11 -33.63 7.01
C VAL A 239 0.36 -32.19 6.80
N LEU A 240 0.85 -31.57 7.88
CA LEU A 240 1.42 -30.22 7.82
C LEU A 240 2.84 -30.27 7.26
N GLU A 241 3.17 -29.26 6.48
CA GLU A 241 4.52 -29.09 5.98
C GLU A 241 5.38 -28.37 7.04
N ALA A 242 6.56 -28.92 7.31
CA ALA A 242 7.52 -28.30 8.22
C ALA A 242 8.15 -27.06 7.58
N PRO A 243 8.55 -26.05 8.38
CA PRO A 243 9.35 -24.94 7.88
C PRO A 243 10.68 -25.45 7.30
N PRO A 244 11.27 -24.74 6.33
CA PRO A 244 12.59 -25.09 5.81
C PRO A 244 13.68 -24.92 6.89
N SER A 245 14.90 -25.38 6.60
CA SER A 245 16.03 -25.15 7.50
C SER A 245 16.30 -23.66 7.73
N ASP A 246 16.80 -23.31 8.90
CA ASP A 246 17.12 -21.92 9.28
C ASP A 246 18.06 -21.24 8.27
N GLU A 247 19.04 -21.97 7.75
CA GLU A 247 19.99 -21.48 6.73
C GLU A 247 19.27 -21.12 5.43
N PHE A 248 18.35 -21.97 4.97
CA PHE A 248 17.57 -21.70 3.78
C PHE A 248 16.58 -20.54 4.00
N ALA A 249 15.89 -20.52 5.14
CA ALA A 249 14.96 -19.46 5.51
C ALA A 249 15.67 -18.09 5.53
N THR A 250 16.85 -18.02 6.15
CA THR A 250 17.67 -16.79 6.20
C THR A 250 18.05 -16.32 4.80
N THR A 251 18.53 -17.24 3.95
CA THR A 251 18.89 -16.92 2.56
C THR A 251 17.68 -16.39 1.77
N LEU A 252 16.53 -17.04 1.92
CA LEU A 252 15.28 -16.65 1.27
C LEU A 252 14.84 -15.25 1.72
N LEU A 253 14.88 -14.96 3.02
CA LEU A 253 14.45 -13.68 3.58
C LEU A 253 15.34 -12.51 3.10
N HIS A 254 16.65 -12.71 2.99
CA HIS A 254 17.53 -11.69 2.39
C HIS A 254 17.23 -11.43 0.91
N GLN A 255 16.91 -12.46 0.13
CA GLN A 255 16.52 -12.29 -1.28
C GLN A 255 15.21 -11.51 -1.39
N LEU A 256 14.21 -11.87 -0.57
CA LEU A 256 12.92 -11.20 -0.53
C LEU A 256 13.02 -9.75 -0.04
N GLY A 257 13.84 -9.48 0.98
CA GLY A 257 14.08 -8.14 1.49
C GLY A 257 14.68 -7.22 0.42
N LYS A 258 15.69 -7.70 -0.33
CA LYS A 258 16.27 -6.96 -1.46
C LYS A 258 15.25 -6.70 -2.57
N ALA A 259 14.51 -7.73 -2.98
CA ALA A 259 13.48 -7.59 -4.02
C ALA A 259 12.34 -6.64 -3.61
N SER A 260 12.07 -6.51 -2.31
CA SER A 260 11.02 -5.63 -1.79
C SER A 260 11.38 -4.15 -1.83
N ILE A 261 12.67 -3.79 -1.82
CA ILE A 261 13.10 -2.38 -2.02
C ILE A 261 12.74 -1.92 -3.43
N ASP A 262 13.05 -2.74 -4.44
CA ASP A 262 12.74 -2.37 -5.83
C ASP A 262 11.22 -2.35 -6.07
N ALA A 263 10.49 -3.29 -5.46
CA ALA A 263 9.04 -3.40 -5.62
C ALA A 263 8.24 -2.34 -4.82
N SER A 264 8.81 -1.76 -3.76
CA SER A 264 8.15 -0.69 -2.98
C SER A 264 8.21 0.67 -3.68
N ARG A 265 9.02 0.80 -4.74
CA ARG A 265 9.07 2.00 -5.58
C ARG A 265 7.82 2.09 -6.44
N VAL A 266 6.84 2.86 -5.96
CA VAL A 266 5.63 3.19 -6.71
C VAL A 266 5.99 4.24 -7.76
N GLU A 267 6.01 3.84 -9.03
CA GLU A 267 6.15 4.76 -10.16
C GLU A 267 4.78 4.93 -10.81
N VAL A 268 4.27 6.16 -10.85
CA VAL A 268 3.02 6.48 -11.55
C VAL A 268 3.38 7.07 -12.92
N PRO A 269 3.00 6.44 -14.04
CA PRO A 269 3.31 6.96 -15.38
C PRO A 269 2.74 8.36 -15.56
N PHE A 270 3.52 9.28 -16.15
CA PHE A 270 3.05 10.65 -16.42
C PHE A 270 1.77 10.70 -17.27
N ALA A 271 1.60 9.72 -18.18
CA ALA A 271 0.39 9.55 -18.98
C ALA A 271 -0.90 9.45 -18.15
N THR A 272 -0.80 9.06 -16.88
CA THR A 272 -1.92 8.97 -15.94
C THR A 272 -2.47 10.32 -15.50
N ILE A 273 -1.62 11.35 -15.49
CA ILE A 273 -1.96 12.66 -14.94
C ILE A 273 -2.01 13.76 -16.02
N ARG A 274 -1.60 13.47 -17.25
CA ARG A 274 -1.71 14.40 -18.37
C ARG A 274 -3.16 14.46 -18.88
N PRO A 275 -3.61 15.60 -19.46
CA PRO A 275 -4.87 15.63 -20.20
C PRO A 275 -4.81 14.74 -21.43
N ASP A 276 -5.97 14.28 -21.88
CA ASP A 276 -6.12 13.59 -23.17
C ASP A 276 -5.77 14.55 -24.32
N ASP A 277 -5.41 14.00 -25.48
CA ASP A 277 -4.92 14.81 -26.60
C ASP A 277 -5.98 15.81 -27.12
N ASP A 278 -7.27 15.47 -27.00
CA ASP A 278 -8.41 16.34 -27.35
C ASP A 278 -8.66 17.46 -26.32
N ASP A 279 -8.10 17.33 -25.11
CA ASP A 279 -8.25 18.27 -23.99
C ASP A 279 -7.03 19.20 -23.81
N ILE A 280 -6.07 19.14 -24.74
CA ILE A 280 -4.91 20.04 -24.73
C ILE A 280 -5.38 21.48 -24.96
N TRP A 281 -4.94 22.39 -24.09
CA TRP A 281 -5.24 23.83 -24.12
C TRP A 281 -6.73 24.20 -24.06
N THR A 282 -7.58 23.32 -23.53
CA THR A 282 -9.01 23.59 -23.35
C THR A 282 -9.34 24.24 -22.00
N SER A 283 -8.41 24.20 -21.04
CA SER A 283 -8.61 24.73 -19.69
C SER A 283 -8.34 26.25 -19.61
N SER A 284 -8.95 26.93 -18.63
CA SER A 284 -8.74 28.35 -18.38
C SER A 284 -8.29 28.63 -16.95
N THR A 285 -7.38 29.60 -16.80
CA THR A 285 -6.90 30.09 -15.50
C THR A 285 -7.63 31.33 -14.99
N ALA A 286 -8.76 31.69 -15.59
CA ALA A 286 -9.50 32.90 -15.21
C ALA A 286 -9.75 32.98 -13.70
N GLN A 287 -10.17 31.88 -13.08
CA GLN A 287 -10.47 31.82 -11.65
C GLN A 287 -9.30 31.31 -10.80
N ASP A 288 -8.67 30.22 -11.24
CA ASP A 288 -7.61 29.54 -10.51
C ASP A 288 -6.68 28.79 -11.46
N VAL A 289 -5.54 28.33 -10.95
CA VAL A 289 -4.64 27.42 -11.67
C VAL A 289 -4.74 26.07 -10.99
N ARG A 290 -5.14 25.05 -11.75
CA ARG A 290 -5.20 23.67 -11.27
C ARG A 290 -4.27 22.79 -12.07
N VAL A 291 -3.50 21.96 -11.36
CA VAL A 291 -2.59 21.00 -11.98
C VAL A 291 -2.63 19.68 -11.23
N PRO A 292 -2.82 18.54 -11.92
CA PRO A 292 -2.69 17.23 -11.32
C PRO A 292 -1.21 16.93 -11.08
N LEU A 293 -0.89 16.53 -9.85
CA LEU A 293 0.48 16.18 -9.41
C LEU A 293 0.71 14.67 -9.33
N GLY A 294 -0.36 13.89 -9.21
CA GLY A 294 -0.29 12.46 -8.97
C GLY A 294 -1.68 11.87 -8.74
N ARG A 295 -1.73 10.63 -8.25
CA ARG A 295 -2.96 9.98 -7.83
C ARG A 295 -3.19 10.09 -6.32
N ALA A 296 -4.45 10.22 -5.93
CA ALA A 296 -4.96 10.09 -4.58
C ALA A 296 -5.84 8.83 -4.50
N GLY A 297 -5.19 7.66 -4.38
CA GLY A 297 -5.84 6.35 -4.42
C GLY A 297 -6.03 5.83 -5.85
N ALA A 298 -6.93 4.85 -6.03
CA ALA A 298 -7.10 4.14 -7.30
C ALA A 298 -7.54 5.06 -8.46
N THR A 299 -8.56 5.88 -8.24
CA THR A 299 -9.30 6.57 -9.33
C THR A 299 -9.15 8.09 -9.34
N LYS A 300 -8.71 8.71 -8.24
CA LYS A 300 -8.72 10.18 -8.09
C LYS A 300 -7.34 10.75 -8.38
N LEU A 301 -7.32 11.89 -9.06
CA LEU A 301 -6.11 12.70 -9.20
C LEU A 301 -5.96 13.65 -8.02
N GLN A 302 -4.74 13.77 -7.50
CA GLN A 302 -4.37 14.80 -6.53
C GLN A 302 -4.04 16.08 -7.28
N TYR A 303 -4.86 17.11 -7.07
CA TYR A 303 -4.63 18.42 -7.66
C TYR A 303 -3.93 19.36 -6.67
N MET A 304 -3.08 20.20 -7.23
CA MET A 304 -2.67 21.46 -6.60
C MET A 304 -3.48 22.59 -7.23
N THR A 305 -4.00 23.49 -6.39
CA THR A 305 -4.81 24.64 -6.83
C THR A 305 -4.22 25.93 -6.28
N LEU A 306 -3.97 26.90 -7.16
CA LEU A 306 -3.47 28.23 -6.84
C LEU A 306 -4.42 29.31 -7.36
N GLY A 307 -4.32 30.52 -6.82
CA GLY A 307 -5.15 31.64 -7.26
C GLY A 307 -6.49 31.80 -6.54
N ARG A 308 -6.81 30.92 -5.56
CA ARG A 308 -8.00 31.05 -4.71
C ARG A 308 -7.64 31.49 -3.29
N GLY A 309 -8.35 32.49 -2.79
CA GLY A 309 -8.14 33.01 -1.43
C GLY A 309 -6.68 33.39 -1.19
N THR A 310 -6.08 32.84 -0.15
CA THR A 310 -4.66 33.06 0.22
C THR A 310 -3.69 32.07 -0.44
N SER A 311 -4.17 31.07 -1.18
CA SER A 311 -3.34 30.05 -1.82
C SER A 311 -2.74 30.58 -3.14
N GLN A 312 -1.68 31.39 -3.01
CA GLN A 312 -0.99 32.01 -4.15
C GLN A 312 0.40 31.45 -4.41
N HIS A 313 1.01 30.81 -3.40
CA HIS A 313 2.40 30.36 -3.43
C HIS A 313 2.53 28.93 -2.93
N VAL A 314 3.60 28.25 -3.35
CA VAL A 314 3.92 26.87 -2.99
C VAL A 314 5.36 26.79 -2.55
N LEU A 315 5.59 26.05 -1.46
CA LEU A 315 6.93 25.65 -1.03
C LEU A 315 7.03 24.13 -1.13
N ILE A 316 8.02 23.64 -1.89
CA ILE A 316 8.30 22.21 -2.03
C ILE A 316 9.60 21.94 -1.29
N ALA A 317 9.56 21.03 -0.30
CA ALA A 317 10.71 20.65 0.49
C ALA A 317 10.87 19.13 0.49
N GLY A 318 12.11 18.66 0.38
CA GLY A 318 12.44 17.24 0.40
C GLY A 318 13.95 17.01 0.41
N LYS A 319 14.39 15.86 0.92
CA LYS A 319 15.80 15.45 0.88
C LYS A 319 16.28 15.24 -0.56
N THR A 320 17.58 15.29 -0.81
CA THR A 320 18.16 14.91 -2.11
C THR A 320 17.64 13.53 -2.53
N GLY A 321 17.21 13.40 -3.78
CA GLY A 321 16.63 12.15 -4.31
C GLY A 321 15.15 11.93 -3.98
N SER A 322 14.47 12.84 -3.28
CA SER A 322 13.03 12.73 -2.97
C SER A 322 12.09 13.00 -4.15
N GLY A 323 12.61 13.39 -5.32
CA GLY A 323 11.81 13.66 -6.52
C GLY A 323 11.31 15.10 -6.67
N LYS A 324 11.87 16.07 -5.92
CA LYS A 324 11.51 17.51 -6.02
C LYS A 324 11.55 18.05 -7.47
N SER A 325 12.67 17.83 -8.14
CA SER A 325 12.89 18.14 -9.57
C SER A 325 11.83 17.49 -10.46
N THR A 326 11.61 16.18 -10.29
CA THR A 326 10.59 15.43 -11.04
C THR A 326 9.19 16.00 -10.85
N LEU A 327 8.83 16.40 -9.62
CA LEU A 327 7.54 17.03 -9.33
C LEU A 327 7.40 18.39 -10.03
N LEU A 328 8.46 19.21 -10.06
CA LEU A 328 8.48 20.48 -10.80
C LEU A 328 8.27 20.25 -12.29
N HIS A 329 8.98 19.29 -12.89
CA HIS A 329 8.81 18.95 -14.31
C HIS A 329 7.42 18.44 -14.64
N ALA A 330 6.86 17.54 -13.81
CA ALA A 330 5.50 17.05 -13.99
C ALA A 330 4.48 18.19 -13.91
N MET A 331 4.66 19.12 -12.97
CA MET A 331 3.81 20.30 -12.80
C MET A 331 3.89 21.24 -14.02
N ILE A 332 5.09 21.65 -14.43
CA ILE A 332 5.30 22.56 -15.57
C ILE A 332 4.71 21.95 -16.84
N THR A 333 5.01 20.67 -17.10
CA THR A 333 4.54 19.98 -18.30
C THR A 333 3.02 19.85 -18.32
N ASN A 334 2.38 19.46 -17.21
CA ASN A 334 0.91 19.38 -17.16
C ASN A 334 0.24 20.75 -17.30
N LEU A 335 0.80 21.80 -16.69
CA LEU A 335 0.29 23.15 -16.88
C LEU A 335 0.40 23.59 -18.35
N ALA A 336 1.52 23.30 -19.01
CA ALA A 336 1.72 23.60 -20.42
C ALA A 336 0.80 22.80 -21.35
N LEU A 337 0.38 21.59 -20.97
CA LEU A 337 -0.58 20.78 -21.72
C LEU A 337 -2.04 21.24 -21.49
N MET A 338 -2.40 21.59 -20.26
CA MET A 338 -3.78 21.97 -19.93
C MET A 338 -4.15 23.39 -20.40
N TYR A 339 -3.20 24.33 -20.32
CA TYR A 339 -3.45 25.75 -20.53
C TYR A 339 -2.62 26.25 -21.72
N SER A 340 -3.21 27.09 -22.58
CA SER A 340 -2.46 27.74 -23.66
C SER A 340 -1.47 28.79 -23.11
N PRO A 341 -0.51 29.27 -23.94
CA PRO A 341 0.38 30.37 -23.54
C PRO A 341 -0.35 31.68 -23.18
N ASP A 342 -1.59 31.86 -23.65
CA ASP A 342 -2.44 33.00 -23.30
C ASP A 342 -3.07 32.88 -21.89
N GLU A 343 -3.01 31.69 -21.31
CA GLU A 343 -3.55 31.35 -19.99
C GLU A 343 -2.45 31.28 -18.91
N VAL A 344 -1.27 30.77 -19.24
CA VAL A 344 -0.13 30.61 -18.30
C VAL A 344 1.20 30.96 -18.98
N GLN A 345 2.04 31.68 -18.24
CA GLN A 345 3.44 31.95 -18.58
C GLN A 345 4.37 31.52 -17.46
N PHE A 346 5.52 30.96 -17.82
CA PHE A 346 6.53 30.47 -16.89
C PHE A 346 7.77 31.36 -16.85
N TYR A 347 8.23 31.60 -15.64
CA TYR A 347 9.53 32.18 -15.33
C TYR A 347 10.30 31.13 -14.56
N LEU A 348 11.29 30.52 -15.19
CA LEU A 348 12.01 29.34 -14.68
C LEU A 348 13.43 29.73 -14.28
N ILE A 349 13.78 29.57 -13.00
CA ILE A 349 15.10 29.93 -12.45
C ILE A 349 15.73 28.71 -11.76
N ASP A 350 16.95 28.35 -12.15
CA ASP A 350 17.78 27.30 -11.54
C ASP A 350 19.07 27.93 -10.99
N PHE A 351 19.28 27.95 -9.67
CA PHE A 351 20.51 28.52 -9.07
C PHE A 351 21.62 27.48 -8.84
N LYS A 352 21.46 26.23 -9.27
CA LYS A 352 22.36 25.13 -8.90
C LYS A 352 23.46 24.88 -9.92
N LYS A 353 23.10 24.39 -11.09
CA LYS A 353 24.02 24.05 -12.20
C LYS A 353 23.48 24.50 -13.55
N GLY A 354 22.29 25.09 -13.55
CA GLY A 354 21.67 25.63 -14.74
C GLY A 354 21.34 24.66 -15.82
N VAL A 355 20.99 23.45 -15.45
CA VAL A 355 20.64 22.39 -16.39
C VAL A 355 19.19 21.96 -16.25
N GLU A 356 18.54 22.26 -15.12
CA GLU A 356 17.22 21.73 -14.80
C GLU A 356 16.18 22.11 -15.87
N PHE A 357 16.17 23.38 -16.28
CA PHE A 357 15.16 23.91 -17.21
C PHE A 357 15.66 24.12 -18.65
N LYS A 358 16.88 23.66 -18.97
CA LYS A 358 17.48 23.84 -20.32
C LYS A 358 16.64 23.22 -21.43
N ASP A 359 15.99 22.10 -21.16
CA ASP A 359 15.19 21.39 -22.17
C ASP A 359 14.02 22.26 -22.66
N TYR A 360 13.37 23.04 -21.77
CA TYR A 360 12.29 23.93 -22.17
C TYR A 360 12.76 25.04 -23.12
N ALA A 361 14.01 25.50 -22.97
CA ALA A 361 14.62 26.46 -23.89
C ALA A 361 14.99 25.79 -25.22
N ALA A 362 15.61 24.61 -25.15
CA ALA A 362 16.07 23.85 -26.31
C ALA A 362 14.91 23.46 -27.24
N PHE A 363 13.77 23.08 -26.67
CA PHE A 363 12.55 22.73 -27.39
C PHE A 363 11.59 23.91 -27.59
N GLN A 364 11.98 25.13 -27.21
CA GLN A 364 11.23 26.36 -27.42
C GLN A 364 9.79 26.30 -26.86
N LEU A 365 9.64 25.89 -25.60
CA LEU A 365 8.33 25.84 -24.95
C LEU A 365 7.66 27.24 -25.00
N PRO A 366 6.50 27.40 -25.64
CA PRO A 366 5.93 28.72 -25.90
C PRO A 366 5.48 29.45 -24.63
N HIS A 367 5.23 28.71 -23.54
CA HIS A 367 4.87 29.27 -22.24
C HIS A 367 6.06 29.87 -21.50
N ALA A 368 7.31 29.49 -21.83
CA ALA A 368 8.48 29.91 -21.07
C ALA A 368 9.04 31.25 -21.59
N ASP A 369 8.67 32.34 -20.91
CA ASP A 369 9.13 33.70 -21.27
C ASP A 369 10.54 33.98 -20.73
N VAL A 370 10.88 33.39 -19.59
CA VAL A 370 12.20 33.51 -18.96
C VAL A 370 12.69 32.15 -18.54
N ILE A 371 13.89 31.78 -19.00
CA ILE A 371 14.63 30.59 -18.53
C ILE A 371 16.03 31.05 -18.14
N ALA A 372 16.35 30.91 -16.86
CA ALA A 372 17.66 31.22 -16.31
C ALA A 372 18.40 29.91 -16.04
N PRO A 373 19.27 29.46 -16.96
CA PRO A 373 20.12 28.31 -16.68
C PRO A 373 21.10 28.67 -15.56
N GLU A 374 22.06 29.56 -15.73
CA GLU A 374 23.03 29.86 -14.66
C GLU A 374 22.76 31.23 -14.06
N SER A 375 21.91 31.33 -13.04
CA SER A 375 21.59 32.64 -12.45
C SER A 375 22.61 33.08 -11.41
N ASP A 376 23.47 34.03 -11.77
CA ASP A 376 24.06 34.96 -10.81
C ASP A 376 22.93 35.69 -10.08
N ARG A 377 23.17 36.09 -8.82
CA ARG A 377 22.20 36.80 -7.97
C ARG A 377 21.63 38.04 -8.65
N GLU A 378 22.42 38.72 -9.47
CA GLU A 378 22.01 39.88 -10.26
C GLU A 378 20.92 39.54 -11.27
N PHE A 379 20.99 38.37 -11.90
CA PHE A 379 19.94 37.90 -12.81
C PHE A 379 18.66 37.54 -12.05
N GLY A 380 18.78 36.82 -10.93
CA GLY A 380 17.64 36.55 -10.06
C GLY A 380 16.92 37.83 -9.63
N LEU A 381 17.69 38.86 -9.27
CA LEU A 381 17.15 40.18 -8.92
C LEU A 381 16.43 40.84 -10.11
N SER A 382 17.02 40.82 -11.31
CA SER A 382 16.39 41.45 -12.49
C SER A 382 15.07 40.77 -12.88
N VAL A 383 14.95 39.45 -12.67
CA VAL A 383 13.68 38.74 -12.86
C VAL A 383 12.61 39.21 -11.87
N LEU A 384 12.98 39.38 -10.59
CA LEU A 384 12.06 39.90 -9.57
C LEU A 384 11.65 41.34 -9.84
N GLU A 385 12.58 42.19 -10.29
CA GLU A 385 12.28 43.57 -10.72
C GLU A 385 11.27 43.58 -11.89
N ARG A 386 11.46 42.72 -12.89
CA ARG A 386 10.53 42.57 -14.01
C ARG A 386 9.13 42.13 -13.57
N ILE A 387 9.04 41.25 -12.57
CA ILE A 387 7.75 40.84 -11.99
C ILE A 387 7.09 42.00 -11.25
N ASP A 388 7.84 42.81 -10.50
CA ASP A 388 7.31 44.00 -9.80
C ASP A 388 6.78 45.06 -10.79
N GLU A 389 7.49 45.28 -11.90
CA GLU A 389 7.03 46.13 -13.00
C GLU A 389 5.73 45.62 -13.62
N GLU A 390 5.62 44.31 -13.84
CA GLU A 390 4.41 43.69 -14.38
C GLU A 390 3.23 43.79 -13.40
N LEU A 391 3.46 43.63 -12.09
CA LEU A 391 2.44 43.87 -11.07
C LEU A 391 1.93 45.32 -11.10
N LYS A 392 2.84 46.30 -11.23
CA LYS A 392 2.48 47.71 -11.38
C LYS A 392 1.68 47.96 -12.67
N ARG A 393 2.11 47.37 -13.79
CA ARG A 393 1.41 47.47 -15.09
C ARG A 393 -0.01 46.92 -14.99
N ARG A 394 -0.19 45.71 -14.45
CA ARG A 394 -1.51 45.11 -14.24
C ARG A 394 -2.36 45.94 -13.28
N GLY A 395 -1.77 46.47 -12.21
CA GLY A 395 -2.45 47.37 -11.29
C GLY A 395 -2.96 48.68 -11.92
N ASN A 396 -2.28 49.20 -12.95
CA ASN A 396 -2.80 50.33 -13.75
C ASN A 396 -3.99 49.86 -14.61
N LEU A 397 -3.84 48.76 -15.35
CA LEU A 397 -4.89 48.23 -16.22
C LEU A 397 -6.17 47.87 -15.46
N PHE A 398 -6.03 47.34 -14.24
CA PHE A 398 -7.18 47.00 -13.40
C PHE A 398 -7.92 48.27 -12.94
N ARG A 399 -7.19 49.35 -12.63
CA ARG A 399 -7.78 50.65 -12.28
C ARG A 399 -8.53 51.27 -13.46
N ASP A 400 -7.98 51.17 -14.67
CA ASP A 400 -8.60 51.76 -15.87
C ASP A 400 -9.98 51.15 -16.17
N VAL A 401 -10.21 49.88 -15.81
CA VAL A 401 -11.49 49.19 -15.98
C VAL A 401 -12.26 48.99 -14.66
N SER A 402 -11.82 49.63 -13.58
CA SER A 402 -12.47 49.61 -12.25
C SER A 402 -12.64 48.22 -11.62
N VAL A 403 -11.65 47.34 -11.78
CA VAL A 403 -11.59 46.00 -11.16
C VAL A 403 -10.44 45.91 -10.17
N GLN A 404 -10.45 44.88 -9.32
CA GLN A 404 -9.47 44.70 -8.24
C GLN A 404 -8.51 43.53 -8.46
N ASP A 405 -8.83 42.63 -9.40
CA ASP A 405 -8.11 41.39 -9.59
C ASP A 405 -8.13 40.91 -11.05
N LEU A 406 -7.35 39.86 -11.32
CA LEU A 406 -7.25 39.25 -12.64
C LEU A 406 -8.58 38.65 -13.15
N PRO A 407 -9.36 37.89 -12.36
CA PRO A 407 -10.67 37.43 -12.80
C PRO A 407 -11.58 38.58 -13.25
N GLY A 408 -11.64 39.67 -12.49
CA GLY A 408 -12.41 40.86 -12.86
C GLY A 408 -11.91 41.49 -14.15
N PHE A 409 -10.59 41.61 -14.33
CA PHE A 409 -10.02 42.17 -15.55
C PHE A 409 -10.36 41.33 -16.79
N ARG A 410 -10.19 40.00 -16.72
CA ARG A 410 -10.49 39.11 -17.85
C ARG A 410 -11.99 39.08 -18.18
N ALA A 411 -12.87 39.28 -17.20
CA ALA A 411 -14.29 39.44 -17.43
C ALA A 411 -14.64 40.79 -18.10
N ALA A 412 -13.93 41.87 -17.74
CA ALA A 412 -14.14 43.20 -18.31
C ALA A 412 -13.49 43.38 -19.70
N GLN A 413 -12.43 42.63 -20.00
CA GLN A 413 -11.63 42.72 -21.21
C GLN A 413 -11.36 41.31 -21.78
N PRO A 414 -12.39 40.61 -22.32
CA PRO A 414 -12.27 39.22 -22.75
C PRO A 414 -11.32 39.02 -23.95
N ASP A 415 -11.17 40.05 -24.79
CA ASP A 415 -10.32 40.00 -25.98
C ASP A 415 -8.84 40.30 -25.67
N VAL A 416 -8.51 40.69 -24.43
CA VAL A 416 -7.15 41.02 -24.01
C VAL A 416 -6.58 39.86 -23.19
N ALA A 417 -5.66 39.11 -23.80
CA ALA A 417 -4.96 38.04 -23.12
C ALA A 417 -4.14 38.59 -21.93
N MET A 418 -4.35 38.00 -20.76
CA MET A 418 -3.58 38.30 -19.55
C MET A 418 -3.30 36.99 -18.81
N PRO A 419 -2.25 36.24 -19.22
CA PRO A 419 -1.90 34.97 -18.61
C PRO A 419 -1.50 35.15 -17.14
N ARG A 420 -1.68 34.10 -16.35
CA ARG A 420 -1.06 34.03 -15.03
C ARG A 420 0.43 33.76 -15.17
N ILE A 421 1.24 34.47 -14.40
CA ILE A 421 2.69 34.26 -14.36
C ILE A 421 3.00 33.33 -13.21
N LEU A 422 3.63 32.20 -13.50
CA LEU A 422 4.15 31.27 -12.52
C LEU A 422 5.68 31.36 -12.48
N LEU A 423 6.20 31.95 -11.41
CA LEU A 423 7.62 31.94 -11.09
C LEU A 423 7.97 30.62 -10.41
N VAL A 424 8.82 29.82 -11.04
CA VAL A 424 9.34 28.55 -10.52
C VAL A 424 10.83 28.72 -10.26
N ILE A 425 11.23 28.47 -9.02
CA ILE A 425 12.62 28.55 -8.57
C ILE A 425 13.02 27.17 -8.08
N ASP A 426 14.06 26.60 -8.67
CA ASP A 426 14.78 25.45 -8.12
C ASP A 426 16.17 25.89 -7.63
N GLU A 427 16.59 25.21 -6.56
CA GLU A 427 17.70 25.50 -5.64
C GLU A 427 18.78 26.47 -6.08
#